data_AF-A0A151QV50-F1
#
_entry.id   AF-A0A151QV50-F1
#
_cell.length_a   1.000
_cell.length_b   1.000
_cell.length_c   1.000
_cell.angle_alpha   90.00
_cell.angle_beta   90.00
_cell.angle_gamma   90.00
#
_symmetry.space_group_name_H-M   'P 1'
#
loop_
_entity.id
_entity.type
_entity.pdbx_description
1 polymer ?
#
loop_
_entity_poly.entity_id
_entity_poly.type
_entity_poly.pdbx_seq_one_letter_code
_entity_poly.pdbx_strand_id
1 'polypeptide(L)'
;MGLGLSATAIGALLGLGTQMYSNALRKLPYMRHPWEHVIGMGLGVVFVNQLFKWDAQLEIDRDKMIQKARDANERRYIGSLSFPSQTFIFLLLTYLVSFGGIVRELKLFFPFLNVRIRQVIFGRFARKLLWRLEILY
;
A
#
# COMPACT_ATOMS: atom_id res chain seq x y z
N MET A 1 -16.37 -33.24 4.60
CA MET A 1 -15.56 -34.23 5.36
C MET A 1 -14.10 -34.31 4.89
N GLY A 2 -13.46 -33.21 4.42
CA GLY A 2 -12.09 -33.27 3.88
C GLY A 2 -10.99 -32.59 4.71
N LEU A 3 -11.30 -31.49 5.41
CA LEU A 3 -10.26 -30.64 6.02
C LEU A 3 -9.63 -31.23 7.30
N GLY A 4 -10.40 -31.96 8.12
CA GLY A 4 -9.88 -32.54 9.38
C GLY A 4 -8.89 -33.68 9.17
N LEU A 5 -9.09 -34.50 8.13
CA LEU A 5 -8.18 -35.58 7.76
C LEU A 5 -6.88 -35.02 7.18
N SER A 6 -6.96 -33.98 6.33
CA SER A 6 -5.78 -33.31 5.78
C SER A 6 -4.96 -32.60 6.85
N ALA A 7 -5.59 -31.90 7.81
CA ALA A 7 -4.90 -31.26 8.92
C ALA A 7 -4.15 -32.27 9.81
N THR A 8 -4.79 -33.41 10.08
CA THR A 8 -4.18 -34.52 10.84
C THR A 8 -3.03 -35.15 10.07
N ALA A 9 -3.19 -35.37 8.76
CA ALA A 9 -2.14 -35.92 7.91
C ALA A 9 -0.93 -34.97 7.80
N ILE A 10 -1.16 -33.66 7.67
CA ILE A 10 -0.11 -32.64 7.64
C ILE A 10 0.60 -32.56 8.99
N GLY A 11 -0.13 -32.60 10.11
CA GLY A 11 0.45 -32.62 11.45
C GLY A 11 1.29 -33.87 11.72
N ALA A 12 0.80 -35.05 11.30
CA ALA A 12 1.55 -36.29 11.41
C ALA A 12 2.82 -36.26 10.55
N LEU A 13 2.74 -35.79 9.30
CA LEU A 13 3.91 -35.69 8.41
C LEU A 13 4.94 -34.67 8.90
N LEU A 14 4.52 -33.53 9.44
CA LEU A 14 5.41 -32.56 10.06
C LEU A 14 6.08 -33.13 11.32
N GLY A 15 5.33 -33.85 12.15
CA GLY A 15 5.86 -34.54 13.34
C GLY A 15 6.89 -35.62 12.97
N LEU A 16 6.60 -36.41 11.94
CA LEU A 16 7.53 -37.41 11.39
C LEU A 16 8.76 -36.77 10.78
N GLY A 17 8.57 -35.78 9.91
CA GLY A 17 9.64 -35.07 9.21
C GLY A 17 10.59 -34.39 10.18
N THR A 18 10.07 -33.80 11.26
CA THR A 18 10.88 -33.15 12.30
C THR A 18 11.73 -34.17 13.08
N GLN A 19 11.16 -35.32 13.43
CA GLN A 19 11.90 -36.39 14.13
C GLN A 19 12.95 -37.06 13.22
N MET A 20 12.59 -37.31 11.96
CA MET A 20 13.51 -37.83 10.94
C MET A 20 14.65 -36.84 10.65
N TYR A 21 14.36 -35.54 10.59
CA TYR A 21 15.36 -34.49 10.39
C TYR A 21 16.32 -34.36 11.57
N SER A 22 15.81 -34.43 12.81
CA SER A 22 16.65 -34.41 14.02
C SER A 22 17.63 -35.60 14.06
N ASN A 23 17.18 -36.78 13.63
CA ASN A 23 18.01 -37.98 13.55
C ASN A 23 19.01 -37.94 12.39
N ALA A 24 18.62 -37.36 11.25
CA ALA A 24 19.49 -37.16 10.10
C ALA A 24 20.68 -36.23 10.41
N LEU A 25 20.43 -35.13 11.14
CA LEU A 25 21.48 -34.19 11.55
C LEU A 25 22.51 -34.81 12.49
N ARG A 26 22.12 -35.84 13.26
CA ARG A 26 23.01 -36.57 14.17
C ARG A 26 23.79 -37.70 13.49
N LYS A 27 23.62 -37.93 12.18
CA LYS A 27 24.21 -39.05 11.42
C LYS A 27 23.93 -40.44 12.03
N LEU A 28 22.84 -40.57 12.79
CA LEU A 28 22.39 -41.83 13.40
C LEU A 28 21.40 -42.54 12.48
N PRO A 29 21.29 -43.89 12.51
CA PRO A 29 20.32 -44.62 11.70
C PRO A 29 18.89 -44.13 11.97
N TYR A 30 18.18 -43.82 10.88
CA TYR A 30 16.92 -43.07 10.82
C TYR A 30 15.78 -43.58 11.73
N MET A 31 15.85 -44.82 12.20
CA MET A 31 14.76 -45.49 12.95
C MET A 31 15.24 -46.08 14.28
N ARG A 32 16.12 -45.38 15.00
CA ARG A 32 16.66 -45.89 16.28
C ARG A 32 15.57 -46.12 17.34
N HIS A 33 14.56 -45.24 17.42
CA HIS A 33 13.42 -45.36 18.35
C HIS A 33 12.08 -45.08 17.64
N PRO A 34 11.34 -46.11 17.18
CA PRO A 34 10.10 -45.94 16.42
C PRO A 34 8.98 -45.27 17.24
N TRP A 35 8.99 -45.43 18.57
CA TRP A 35 8.02 -44.80 19.48
C TRP A 35 8.19 -43.30 19.64
N GLU A 36 9.39 -42.76 19.49
CA GLU A 36 9.60 -41.31 19.48
C GLU A 36 8.94 -40.64 18.27
N HIS A 37 8.88 -41.35 17.14
CA HIS A 37 8.23 -40.85 15.92
C HIS A 37 6.71 -40.88 16.06
N VAL A 38 6.13 -41.87 16.72
CA VAL A 38 4.69 -41.92 17.02
C VAL A 38 4.30 -40.81 17.99
N ILE A 39 5.14 -40.52 18.99
CA ILE A 39 4.94 -39.37 19.89
C ILE A 39 5.06 -38.05 19.11
N GLY A 40 6.05 -37.92 18.22
CA GLY A 40 6.22 -36.76 17.35
C GLY A 40 5.03 -36.54 16.41
N MET A 41 4.48 -37.60 15.82
CA MET A 41 3.25 -37.54 15.03
C MET A 41 2.05 -37.12 15.87
N GLY A 42 1.87 -37.70 17.07
CA GLY A 42 0.79 -37.33 17.98
C GLY A 42 0.85 -35.86 18.41
N LEU A 43 2.04 -35.37 18.75
CA LEU A 43 2.27 -33.96 19.06
C LEU A 43 2.04 -33.05 17.85
N GLY A 44 2.47 -33.46 16.65
CA GLY A 44 2.25 -32.72 15.42
C GLY A 44 0.77 -32.57 15.06
N VAL A 45 -0.05 -33.60 15.28
CA VAL A 45 -1.51 -33.55 15.08
C VAL A 45 -2.17 -32.58 16.05
N VAL A 46 -1.83 -32.65 17.35
CA VAL A 46 -2.38 -31.73 18.36
C VAL A 46 -1.97 -30.30 18.07
N PHE A 47 -0.70 -30.09 17.68
CA PHE A 47 -0.16 -28.79 17.34
C PHE A 47 -0.89 -28.17 16.14
N VAL A 48 -1.07 -28.91 15.05
CA VAL A 48 -1.78 -28.41 13.87
C VAL A 48 -3.26 -28.14 14.17
N ASN A 49 -3.92 -28.97 14.99
CA ASN A 49 -5.28 -28.70 15.43
C ASN A 49 -5.38 -27.40 16.26
N GLN A 50 -4.42 -27.16 17.14
CA GLN A 50 -4.34 -25.92 17.92
C GLN A 50 -4.02 -24.71 17.03
N LEU A 51 -3.18 -24.89 16.02
CA LEU A 51 -2.80 -23.86 15.06
C LEU A 51 -3.99 -23.41 14.22
N PHE A 52 -4.82 -24.33 13.73
CA PHE A 52 -6.06 -23.96 12.99
C PHE A 52 -7.06 -23.19 13.86
N LYS A 53 -7.19 -23.54 15.15
CA LYS A 53 -8.03 -22.78 16.09
C LYS A 53 -7.49 -21.37 16.31
N TRP A 54 -6.18 -21.23 16.40
CA TRP A 54 -5.54 -19.92 16.55
C TRP A 54 -5.68 -19.08 15.28
N ASP A 55 -5.49 -19.67 14.10
CA ASP A 55 -5.64 -18.97 12.81
C ASP A 55 -7.04 -18.39 12.64
N ALA A 56 -8.08 -19.16 12.99
CA ALA A 56 -9.47 -18.69 12.99
C ALA A 56 -9.70 -17.50 13.95
N GLN A 57 -9.05 -17.51 15.12
CA GLN A 57 -9.13 -16.40 16.07
C GLN A 57 -8.39 -15.16 15.56
N LEU A 58 -7.24 -15.34 14.91
CA LEU A 58 -6.42 -14.26 14.36
C LEU A 58 -7.14 -13.51 13.24
N GLU A 59 -7.86 -14.21 12.36
CA GLU A 59 -8.60 -13.55 11.28
C GLU A 59 -9.68 -12.61 11.83
N ILE A 60 -10.43 -13.07 12.85
CA ILE A 60 -11.43 -12.27 13.55
C ILE A 60 -10.79 -11.03 14.20
N ASP A 61 -9.66 -11.22 14.87
CA ASP A 61 -8.98 -10.12 15.57
C ASP A 61 -8.33 -9.13 14.59
N ARG A 62 -7.87 -9.59 13.42
CA ARG A 62 -7.37 -8.76 12.33
C ARG A 62 -8.47 -7.85 11.77
N ASP A 63 -9.66 -8.40 11.51
CA ASP A 63 -10.78 -7.62 10.99
C ASP A 63 -11.26 -6.56 11.98
N LYS A 64 -11.29 -6.87 13.28
CA LYS A 64 -11.55 -5.87 14.33
C LYS A 64 -10.54 -4.73 14.31
N MET A 65 -9.26 -5.03 14.09
CA MET A 65 -8.22 -4.00 14.06
C MET A 65 -8.33 -3.11 12.81
N ILE A 66 -8.75 -3.66 11.68
CA ILE A 66 -9.05 -2.87 10.47
C ILE A 66 -10.26 -1.99 10.67
N GLN A 67 -11.35 -2.53 11.24
CA GLN A 67 -12.53 -1.74 11.57
C GLN A 67 -12.17 -0.59 12.52
N LYS A 68 -11.40 -0.89 13.59
CA LYS A 68 -10.90 0.12 14.53
C LYS A 68 -10.03 1.18 13.84
N ALA A 69 -9.18 0.79 12.90
CA ALA A 69 -8.36 1.71 12.12
C ALA A 69 -9.22 2.58 11.17
N ARG A 70 -10.26 2.01 10.56
CA ARG A 70 -11.22 2.74 9.72
C ARG A 70 -12.03 3.73 10.55
N ASP A 71 -12.60 3.31 11.67
CA ASP A 71 -13.38 4.18 12.57
C ASP A 71 -12.53 5.33 13.13
N ALA A 72 -11.26 5.07 13.45
CA ALA A 72 -10.32 6.10 13.88
C ALA A 72 -10.03 7.12 12.77
N ASN A 73 -9.96 6.65 11.51
CA ASN A 73 -9.82 7.54 10.35
C ASN A 73 -11.10 8.33 10.08
N GLU A 74 -12.28 7.71 10.15
CA GLU A 74 -13.58 8.38 9.95
C GLU A 74 -13.82 9.49 10.97
N ARG A 75 -13.47 9.25 12.25
CA ARG A 75 -13.49 10.29 13.30
C ARG A 75 -12.54 11.45 13.03
N ARG A 76 -11.47 11.23 12.25
CA ARG A 76 -10.53 12.28 11.82
C ARG A 76 -11.12 13.18 10.73
N TYR A 77 -12.03 12.67 9.89
CA TYR A 77 -12.66 13.45 8.82
C TYR A 77 -13.92 14.21 9.25
N ILE A 78 -14.63 13.75 10.30
CA ILE A 78 -15.80 14.46 10.86
C ILE A 78 -15.41 15.82 11.48
N GLY A 79 -14.15 16.00 11.88
CA GLY A 79 -13.61 17.27 12.36
C GLY A 79 -12.99 18.18 11.29
N SER A 80 -12.81 17.71 10.05
CA SER A 80 -12.12 18.46 8.99
C SER A 80 -13.04 18.92 7.85
N LEU A 81 -14.35 18.73 7.97
CA LEU A 81 -15.34 19.17 6.97
C LEU A 81 -15.79 20.62 7.14
N SER A 82 -14.97 21.45 7.79
CA SER A 82 -14.98 22.90 7.61
C SER A 82 -13.70 23.29 6.86
N PHE A 83 -13.58 22.85 5.61
CA PHE A 83 -12.62 23.42 4.68
C PHE A 83 -12.93 24.92 4.59
N PRO A 84 -11.98 25.83 4.90
CA PRO A 84 -12.22 27.26 4.76
C PRO A 84 -12.25 27.55 3.26
N SER A 85 -13.43 27.50 2.67
CA SER A 85 -13.71 28.00 1.32
C SER A 85 -13.12 29.40 1.10
N GLN A 86 -12.90 30.16 2.18
CA GLN A 86 -12.29 31.49 2.15
C GLN A 86 -10.78 31.51 1.82
N THR A 87 -9.95 30.54 2.26
CA THR A 87 -8.49 30.62 1.99
C THR A 87 -8.14 30.22 0.57
N PHE A 88 -8.85 29.23 0.00
CA PHE A 88 -8.65 28.81 -1.38
C PHE A 88 -9.10 29.89 -2.38
N ILE A 89 -10.24 30.53 -2.12
CA ILE A 89 -10.73 31.67 -2.92
C ILE A 89 -9.76 32.85 -2.81
N PHE A 90 -9.24 33.15 -1.62
CA PHE A 90 -8.27 34.24 -1.44
C PHE A 90 -6.94 33.99 -2.15
N LEU A 91 -6.40 32.77 -2.11
CA LEU A 91 -5.20 32.39 -2.86
C LEU A 91 -5.43 32.44 -4.38
N LEU A 92 -6.61 32.03 -4.86
CA LEU A 92 -6.97 32.13 -6.27
C LEU A 92 -7.11 33.58 -6.73
N LEU A 93 -7.76 34.44 -5.94
CA LEU A 93 -7.95 35.85 -6.26
C LEU A 93 -6.62 36.63 -6.28
N THR A 94 -5.75 36.40 -5.29
CA THR A 94 -4.42 37.02 -5.26
C THR A 94 -3.57 36.58 -6.45
N TYR A 95 -3.64 35.31 -6.85
CA TYR A 95 -2.97 34.81 -8.04
C TYR A 95 -3.51 35.44 -9.34
N LEU A 96 -4.83 35.56 -9.49
CA LEU A 96 -5.45 36.18 -10.67
C LEU A 96 -5.15 37.68 -10.78
N VAL A 97 -5.12 38.41 -9.67
CA VAL A 97 -4.75 39.84 -9.65
C VAL A 97 -3.28 40.03 -10.03
N SER A 98 -2.39 39.18 -9.50
CA SER A 98 -0.96 39.22 -9.84
C SER A 98 -0.72 38.87 -11.32
N PHE A 99 -1.40 37.84 -11.85
CA PHE A 99 -1.31 37.45 -13.26
C PHE A 99 -1.85 38.55 -14.19
N GLY A 100 -2.99 39.16 -13.83
CA GLY A 100 -3.57 40.28 -14.58
C GLY A 100 -2.67 41.51 -14.63
N GLY A 101 -2.00 41.84 -13.52
CA GLY A 101 -1.00 42.90 -13.44
C GLY A 101 0.18 42.64 -14.37
N ILE A 102 0.76 41.44 -14.30
CA ILE A 102 1.90 41.04 -15.15
C ILE A 102 1.55 41.11 -16.65
N VAL A 103 0.35 40.68 -17.05
CA VAL A 103 -0.12 40.77 -18.45
C VAL A 103 -0.31 42.22 -18.89
N ARG A 104 -0.77 43.11 -18.01
CA ARG A 104 -0.96 44.54 -18.29
C ARG A 104 0.39 45.26 -18.47
N GLU A 105 1.36 44.96 -17.62
CA GLU A 105 2.74 45.45 -17.73
C GLU A 105 3.44 44.92 -18.98
N LEU A 106 3.27 43.64 -19.32
CA LEU A 106 3.79 43.05 -20.56
C LEU A 106 3.21 43.75 -21.80
N LYS A 107 1.91 44.10 -21.82
CA LYS A 107 1.30 44.83 -22.94
C LYS A 107 1.86 46.25 -23.10
N LEU A 108 2.21 46.93 -22.00
CA LEU A 108 2.85 48.25 -22.01
C LEU A 108 4.32 48.20 -22.44
N PHE A 109 5.02 47.12 -22.12
CA PHE A 109 6.42 46.92 -22.52
C PHE A 109 6.55 46.44 -23.97
N PHE A 110 5.52 45.76 -24.48
CA PHE A 110 5.46 45.25 -25.85
C PHE A 110 5.81 46.32 -26.92
N PRO A 111 5.24 47.55 -26.96
CA PRO A 111 5.54 48.56 -27.97
C PRO A 111 7.03 48.95 -28.09
N PHE A 112 7.82 48.82 -27.02
CA PHE A 112 9.25 49.14 -27.01
C PHE A 112 10.14 47.99 -27.52
N LEU A 113 9.59 46.78 -27.70
CA LEU A 113 10.33 45.66 -28.26
C LEU A 113 10.33 45.73 -29.80
N ASN A 114 11.53 45.62 -30.37
CA ASN A 114 11.75 45.54 -31.82
C ASN A 114 10.93 44.38 -32.43
N VAL A 115 10.35 44.58 -33.61
CA VAL A 115 9.42 43.63 -34.27
C VAL A 115 10.00 42.22 -34.36
N ARG A 116 11.32 42.11 -34.56
CA ARG A 116 12.04 40.83 -34.63
C ARG A 116 12.01 40.04 -33.31
N ILE A 117 12.06 40.73 -32.17
CA ILE A 117 12.06 40.09 -30.83
C ILE A 117 10.66 39.56 -30.49
N ARG A 118 9.61 40.28 -30.90
CA ARG A 118 8.21 39.84 -30.69
C ARG A 118 7.90 38.52 -31.37
N GLN A 119 8.35 38.34 -32.62
CA GLN A 119 8.15 37.11 -33.39
C GLN A 119 8.84 35.89 -32.73
N VAL A 120 10.04 36.09 -32.19
CA VAL A 120 10.81 35.01 -31.54
C VAL A 120 10.18 34.57 -30.22
N ILE A 121 9.72 35.51 -29.39
CA ILE A 121 9.09 35.21 -28.10
C ILE A 121 7.75 34.50 -28.31
N PHE A 122 6.90 35.00 -29.22
CA PHE A 122 5.60 34.41 -29.50
C PHE A 122 5.74 33.01 -30.11
N GLY A 123 6.69 32.81 -31.02
CA GLY A 123 6.96 31.49 -31.61
C GLY A 123 7.51 30.47 -30.62
N ARG A 124 8.33 30.88 -29.64
CA ARG A 124 8.79 29.99 -28.55
C ARG A 124 7.67 29.64 -27.58
N PHE A 125 6.80 30.60 -27.26
CA PHE A 125 5.67 30.36 -26.38
C PHE A 125 4.62 29.45 -27.02
N ALA A 126 4.26 29.68 -28.28
CA ALA A 126 3.33 28.85 -29.04
C ALA A 126 3.78 27.38 -29.12
N ARG A 127 5.07 27.14 -29.41
CA ARG A 127 5.63 25.77 -29.42
C ARG A 127 5.60 25.09 -28.07
N LYS A 128 5.84 25.84 -26.98
CA LYS A 128 5.81 25.31 -25.61
C LYS A 128 4.39 24.98 -25.15
N LEU A 129 3.40 25.73 -25.64
CA LEU A 129 1.99 25.47 -25.39
C LEU A 129 1.50 24.25 -26.18
N LEU A 130 1.88 24.14 -27.45
CA LEU A 130 1.55 22.99 -28.30
C LEU A 130 2.07 21.67 -27.69
N TRP A 131 3.33 21.66 -27.26
CA TRP A 131 3.95 20.50 -26.58
C TRP A 131 3.23 20.09 -25.29
N ARG A 132 2.61 21.04 -24.58
CA ARG A 132 1.86 20.74 -23.35
C ARG A 132 0.46 20.19 -23.62
N LEU A 133 -0.13 20.53 -24.76
CA LEU A 133 -1.44 20.02 -25.18
C LEU A 133 -1.34 18.62 -25.79
N GLU A 134 -0.24 18.31 -26.48
CA GLU A 134 0.03 16.99 -27.06
C GLU A 134 0.36 15.91 -26.01
N ILE A 135 0.83 16.30 -24.81
CA ILE A 135 1.02 15.36 -23.68
C ILE A 135 -0.31 15.00 -22.99
N LEU A 136 -1.36 15.78 -23.20
CA LEU A 136 -2.67 15.60 -22.56
C LEU A 136 -3.68 14.84 -23.44
N TYR A 137 -3.29 14.40 -24.63
CA TYR A 137 -4.09 13.60 -25.57
C TYR A 137 -3.36 12.30 -25.92
#